data_AF-A0A447NP95-F1
#
_entry.id   AF-A0A447NP95-F1
#
_cell.length_a   1.000
_cell.length_b   1.000
_cell.length_c   1.000
_cell.angle_alpha   90.00
_cell.angle_beta   90.00
_cell.angle_gamma   90.00
#
_symmetry.space_group_name_H-M   'P 1'
#
loop_
_entity.id
_entity.type
_entity.pdbx_description
1 polymer ?
#
loop_
_entity_poly.entity_id
_entity_poly.type
_entity_poly.pdbx_seq_one_letter_code
_entity_poly.pdbx_strand_id
1 'polypeptide(L)'
;MPVLSGSGLRIVVWIVATLIGLVFTLVYASRVKKNPLLSRVHESDRYFREQQDEVVQRPFTFGDWLVLLVLTGVMIWVVWGVIVHAWFIPEIASQFFTMGVVIGLIGVIFRLNGMTVNVMASSFTEGARMMIAPALLVGFAKGILLLVGNGEAGEPSVLNTLLNSIAHGISGLIMLSPPGLCCSSRRYLISLSRPVRVRRR
;
A
#
# COMPACT_ATOMS: atom_id res chain seq x y z
N MET A 1 2.18 21.44 -2.08
CA MET A 1 3.59 21.29 -1.63
C MET A 1 4.31 20.43 -2.65
N PRO A 2 5.50 20.80 -3.16
CA PRO A 2 6.18 20.03 -4.20
C PRO A 2 6.44 18.60 -3.71
N VAL A 3 5.86 17.61 -4.40
CA VAL A 3 5.80 16.19 -4.00
C VAL A 3 7.17 15.51 -3.89
N LEU A 4 8.22 16.15 -4.40
CA LEU A 4 9.59 15.66 -4.46
C LEU A 4 10.51 16.19 -3.36
N SER A 5 10.09 17.20 -2.58
CA SER A 5 10.91 17.70 -1.46
C SER A 5 10.97 16.65 -0.35
N GLY A 6 12.17 16.13 -0.06
CA GLY A 6 12.39 15.06 0.92
C GLY A 6 12.12 13.63 0.43
N SER A 7 11.91 13.43 -0.88
CA SER A 7 11.70 12.10 -1.49
C SER A 7 12.87 11.13 -1.22
N GLY A 8 14.12 11.57 -1.39
CA GLY A 8 15.31 10.74 -1.12
C GLY A 8 15.37 10.19 0.31
N LEU A 9 15.07 11.02 1.32
CA LEU A 9 15.01 10.56 2.71
C LEU A 9 13.88 9.55 2.94
N ARG A 10 12.71 9.76 2.32
CA ARG A 10 11.58 8.82 2.39
C ARG A 10 11.93 7.47 1.77
N ILE A 11 12.58 7.45 0.61
CA ILE A 11 13.05 6.21 -0.04
C ILE A 11 14.03 5.47 0.89
N VAL A 12 15.02 6.16 1.45
CA VAL A 12 16.03 5.53 2.32
C VAL A 12 15.37 4.96 3.58
N VAL A 13 14.51 5.72 4.26
CA VAL A 13 13.79 5.24 5.45
C VAL A 13 12.88 4.06 5.10
N TRP A 14 12.15 4.11 3.98
CA TRP A 14 11.28 3.03 3.53
C TRP A 14 12.07 1.75 3.24
N ILE A 15 13.22 1.84 2.58
CA ILE A 15 14.10 0.70 2.31
C ILE A 15 14.62 0.11 3.62
N VAL A 16 15.15 0.93 4.53
CA VAL A 16 15.72 0.44 5.80
C VAL A 16 14.65 -0.23 6.66
N ALA A 17 13.48 0.41 6.81
CA ALA A 17 12.38 -0.15 7.60
C ALA A 17 11.87 -1.47 6.99
N THR A 18 11.70 -1.53 5.66
CA THR A 18 11.28 -2.75 4.96
C THR A 18 12.33 -3.85 5.07
N LEU A 19 13.62 -3.51 4.96
CA LEU A 19 14.70 -4.47 5.09
C LEU A 19 14.75 -5.07 6.50
N ILE A 20 14.63 -4.24 7.53
CA ILE A 20 14.58 -4.71 8.93
C ILE A 20 13.36 -5.60 9.15
N GLY A 21 12.18 -5.19 8.66
CA GLY A 21 10.96 -6.00 8.75
C GLY A 21 11.08 -7.34 8.01
N LEU A 22 11.69 -7.33 6.84
CA LEU A 22 11.94 -8.53 6.03
C LEU A 22 12.91 -9.48 6.75
N VAL A 23 14.05 -8.96 7.23
CA VAL A 23 15.04 -9.75 7.97
C VAL A 23 14.42 -10.32 9.24
N PHE A 24 13.68 -9.53 10.01
CA PHE A 24 12.99 -9.99 11.21
C PHE A 24 11.99 -11.10 10.89
N THR A 25 11.20 -10.93 9.82
CA THR A 25 10.23 -11.94 9.36
C THR A 25 10.93 -13.22 8.91
N LEU A 26 12.02 -13.13 8.16
CA LEU A 26 12.79 -14.30 7.70
C LEU A 26 13.53 -15.00 8.85
N VAL A 27 14.06 -14.26 9.82
CA VAL A 27 14.67 -14.82 11.03
C VAL A 27 13.60 -15.51 11.88
N TYR A 28 12.42 -14.90 12.03
CA TYR A 28 11.29 -15.51 12.75
C TYR A 28 10.80 -16.78 12.04
N ALA A 29 10.51 -16.71 10.74
CA ALA A 29 10.06 -17.84 9.93
C ALA A 29 11.10 -18.98 9.90
N SER A 30 12.40 -18.66 9.80
CA SER A 30 13.47 -19.66 9.83
C SER A 30 13.68 -20.27 11.22
N ARG A 31 13.42 -19.52 12.30
CA ARG A 31 13.40 -20.07 13.67
C ARG A 31 12.22 -21.00 13.90
N VAL A 32 11.04 -20.67 13.38
CA VAL A 32 9.85 -21.55 13.41
C VAL A 32 10.08 -22.82 12.58
N LYS A 33 10.76 -22.71 11.43
CA LYS A 33 11.09 -23.87 10.57
C LYS A 33 12.11 -24.84 11.19
N LYS A 34 13.02 -24.36 12.06
CA LYS A 34 14.10 -25.17 12.66
C LYS A 34 13.72 -25.87 13.95
N ASN A 35 12.76 -25.35 14.72
CA ASN A 35 12.30 -25.95 15.97
C ASN A 35 10.75 -26.01 16.00
N PRO A 36 10.14 -27.10 15.47
CA PRO A 36 8.68 -27.23 15.37
C PRO A 36 7.97 -27.25 16.75
N LEU A 37 8.67 -27.63 17.82
CA LEU A 37 8.12 -27.75 19.18
C LEU A 37 7.94 -26.42 19.94
N LEU A 38 8.39 -25.28 19.41
CA LEU A 38 8.24 -23.97 20.07
C LEU A 38 6.92 -23.26 19.72
N SER A 39 6.12 -23.82 18.81
CA SER A 39 4.85 -23.25 18.39
C SER A 39 3.72 -23.74 19.30
N ARG A 40 3.09 -22.83 20.04
CA ARG A 40 1.85 -23.07 20.82
C ARG A 40 0.63 -23.41 19.94
N VAL A 41 0.84 -23.54 18.63
CA VAL A 41 -0.16 -23.66 17.56
C VAL A 41 0.07 -24.98 16.79
N HIS A 42 0.62 -26.00 17.45
CA HIS A 42 0.90 -27.30 16.83
C HIS A 42 -0.36 -28.03 16.31
N GLU A 43 -1.52 -27.79 16.94
CA GLU A 43 -2.82 -28.35 16.54
C GLU A 43 -3.38 -27.67 15.28
N SER A 44 -3.20 -26.35 15.12
CA SER A 44 -3.69 -25.62 13.93
C SER A 44 -2.78 -25.78 12.73
N ASP A 45 -1.48 -26.06 12.92
CA ASP A 45 -0.53 -26.32 11.84
C ASP A 45 -0.83 -27.62 11.09
N ARG A 46 -1.48 -28.61 11.74
CA ARG A 46 -1.89 -29.86 11.08
C ARG A 46 -2.98 -29.63 10.03
N TYR A 47 -3.93 -28.73 10.32
CA TYR A 47 -5.02 -28.35 9.41
C TYR A 47 -4.49 -27.66 8.13
N PHE A 48 -3.47 -26.80 8.25
CA PHE A 48 -2.83 -26.15 7.10
C PHE A 48 -1.90 -27.08 6.32
N ARG A 49 -1.25 -28.06 6.97
CA ARG A 49 -0.41 -29.06 6.29
C ARG A 49 -1.21 -30.03 5.45
N GLU A 50 -2.34 -30.53 5.95
CA GLU A 50 -3.23 -31.44 5.20
C GLU A 50 -3.82 -30.74 3.96
N GLN A 51 -4.18 -29.46 4.06
CA GLN A 51 -4.60 -28.67 2.89
C GLN A 51 -3.46 -28.33 1.93
N GLN A 52 -2.23 -28.12 2.42
CA GLN A 52 -1.08 -27.81 1.56
C GLN A 52 -0.56 -29.04 0.80
N ASP A 53 -0.56 -30.23 1.42
CA ASP A 53 -0.09 -31.46 0.77
C ASP A 53 -1.02 -31.87 -0.40
N GLU A 54 -2.32 -31.56 -0.35
CA GLU A 54 -3.24 -31.73 -1.49
C GLU A 54 -2.98 -30.76 -2.67
N VAL A 55 -2.41 -29.58 -2.39
CA VAL A 55 -2.12 -28.55 -3.41
C VAL A 55 -0.81 -28.83 -4.16
N VAL A 56 0.17 -29.47 -3.51
CA VAL A 56 1.49 -29.77 -4.10
C VAL A 56 1.45 -30.92 -5.11
N GLN A 57 0.46 -31.82 -5.03
CA GLN A 57 0.34 -33.01 -5.90
C GLN A 57 -0.48 -32.77 -7.18
N ARG A 58 -0.93 -31.54 -7.46
CA ARG A 58 -1.74 -31.24 -8.64
C ARG A 58 -0.83 -31.04 -9.87
N PRO A 59 -0.99 -31.82 -10.96
CA PRO A 59 -0.24 -31.57 -12.18
C PRO A 59 -0.63 -30.19 -12.72
N PHE A 60 0.37 -29.34 -12.99
CA PHE A 60 0.17 -28.06 -13.66
C PHE A 60 -0.60 -28.29 -14.96
N THR A 61 -1.82 -27.77 -15.02
CA THR A 61 -2.64 -27.89 -16.23
C THR A 61 -2.32 -26.76 -17.19
N PHE A 62 -2.60 -26.95 -18.48
CA PHE A 62 -2.38 -25.92 -19.50
C PHE A 62 -3.15 -24.61 -19.22
N GLY A 63 -4.27 -24.71 -18.50
CA GLY A 63 -5.03 -23.53 -18.10
C GLY A 63 -4.38 -22.72 -16.97
N ASP A 64 -3.66 -23.36 -16.04
CA ASP A 64 -2.91 -22.63 -15.00
C ASP A 64 -1.79 -21.78 -15.62
N TRP A 65 -1.11 -22.33 -16.64
CA TRP A 65 -0.11 -21.61 -17.43
C TRP A 65 -0.71 -20.41 -18.17
N LEU A 66 -1.89 -20.58 -18.77
CA LEU A 66 -2.58 -19.50 -19.49
C LEU A 66 -2.98 -18.35 -18.54
N VAL A 67 -3.48 -18.67 -17.34
CA VAL A 67 -3.78 -17.67 -16.31
C VAL A 67 -2.52 -16.93 -15.88
N LEU A 68 -1.40 -17.64 -15.68
CA LEU A 68 -0.11 -17.02 -15.34
C LEU A 68 0.38 -16.06 -16.43
N LEU A 69 0.20 -16.41 -17.70
CA LEU A 69 0.58 -15.59 -18.84
C LEU A 69 -0.26 -14.32 -18.91
N VAL A 70 -1.58 -14.43 -18.75
CA VAL A 70 -2.48 -13.27 -18.67
C VAL A 70 -2.10 -12.38 -17.49
N LEU A 71 -1.77 -12.97 -16.34
CA LEU A 71 -1.36 -12.21 -15.16
C LEU A 71 -0.08 -11.40 -15.37
N THR A 72 0.92 -12.02 -15.99
CA THR A 72 2.18 -11.36 -16.35
C THR A 72 1.97 -10.28 -17.41
N GLY A 73 1.14 -10.57 -18.43
CA GLY A 73 0.82 -9.63 -19.50
C GLY A 73 0.12 -8.37 -18.98
N VAL A 74 -0.81 -8.50 -18.04
CA VAL A 74 -1.47 -7.34 -17.44
C VAL A 74 -0.52 -6.56 -16.54
N MET A 75 0.39 -7.23 -15.82
CA MET A 75 1.40 -6.51 -15.02
C MET A 75 2.24 -5.57 -15.90
N ILE A 76 2.65 -6.04 -17.09
CA ILE A 76 3.38 -5.22 -18.08
C ILE A 76 2.48 -4.11 -18.61
N TRP A 77 1.21 -4.40 -18.91
CA TRP A 77 0.24 -3.41 -19.38
C TRP A 77 0.06 -2.29 -18.36
N VAL A 78 -0.18 -2.61 -17.09
CA VAL A 78 -0.36 -1.62 -16.01
C VAL A 78 0.86 -0.70 -15.93
N VAL A 79 2.07 -1.26 -15.92
CA VAL A 79 3.31 -0.47 -15.89
C VAL A 79 3.41 0.46 -17.10
N TRP A 80 3.11 -0.04 -18.31
CA TRP A 80 3.13 0.78 -19.52
C TRP A 80 2.06 1.88 -19.51
N GLY A 81 0.84 1.57 -19.04
CA GLY A 81 -0.27 2.52 -18.93
C GLY A 81 0.02 3.66 -17.96
N VAL A 82 0.65 3.35 -16.82
CA VAL A 82 1.05 4.37 -15.84
C VAL A 82 2.16 5.27 -16.39
N ILE A 83 3.14 4.73 -17.11
CA ILE A 83 4.30 5.50 -17.59
C ILE A 83 3.92 6.43 -18.76
N VAL A 84 3.15 5.95 -19.74
CA VAL A 84 2.91 6.68 -20.99
C VAL A 84 1.70 7.61 -20.89
N HIS A 85 0.61 7.14 -20.28
CA HIS A 85 -0.66 7.87 -20.26
C HIS A 85 -0.97 8.52 -18.90
N ALA A 86 -0.06 8.38 -17.91
CA ALA A 86 -0.23 8.92 -16.56
C ALA A 86 -1.62 8.60 -15.97
N TRP A 87 -2.07 7.35 -16.16
CA TRP A 87 -3.40 6.90 -15.74
C TRP A 87 -3.63 7.16 -14.26
N PHE A 88 -4.79 7.77 -13.99
CA PHE A 88 -5.23 8.11 -12.64
C PHE A 88 -5.86 6.87 -11.98
N ILE A 89 -6.22 7.03 -10.70
CA ILE A 89 -6.77 5.95 -9.86
C ILE A 89 -7.94 5.16 -10.53
N PRO A 90 -8.95 5.79 -11.17
CA PRO A 90 -10.05 5.05 -11.78
C PRO A 90 -9.65 4.24 -13.02
N GLU A 91 -8.68 4.70 -13.82
CA GLU A 91 -8.20 3.96 -14.99
C GLU A 91 -7.47 2.68 -14.58
N ILE A 92 -6.64 2.76 -13.54
CA ILE A 92 -5.95 1.58 -12.98
C ILE A 92 -6.99 0.59 -12.43
N ALA A 93 -8.04 1.08 -11.76
CA ALA A 93 -9.09 0.24 -11.20
C ALA A 93 -9.87 -0.53 -12.28
N SER A 94 -10.18 0.11 -13.43
CA SER A 94 -10.88 -0.55 -14.52
C SER A 94 -10.03 -1.65 -15.17
N GLN A 95 -8.71 -1.46 -15.32
CA GLN A 95 -7.81 -2.50 -15.81
C GLN A 95 -7.81 -3.75 -14.94
N PHE A 96 -7.66 -3.58 -13.62
CA PHE A 96 -7.67 -4.70 -12.68
C PHE A 96 -9.03 -5.42 -12.67
N PHE A 97 -10.12 -4.67 -12.81
CA PHE A 97 -11.46 -5.25 -12.94
C PHE A 97 -11.61 -6.06 -14.22
N THR A 98 -11.27 -5.50 -15.39
CA THR A 98 -11.34 -6.20 -16.68
C THR A 98 -10.48 -7.46 -16.67
N MET A 99 -9.27 -7.40 -16.13
CA MET A 99 -8.40 -8.55 -15.98
C MET A 99 -9.01 -9.65 -15.10
N GLY A 100 -9.58 -9.28 -13.94
CA GLY A 100 -10.22 -10.24 -13.04
C GLY A 100 -11.35 -10.99 -13.72
N VAL A 101 -12.15 -10.29 -14.54
CA VAL A 101 -13.21 -10.91 -15.35
C VAL A 101 -12.63 -11.83 -16.42
N VAL A 102 -11.59 -11.41 -17.16
CA VAL A 102 -10.93 -12.22 -18.19
C VAL A 102 -10.33 -13.49 -17.61
N ILE A 103 -9.63 -13.40 -16.48
CA ILE A 103 -9.04 -14.56 -15.79
C ILE A 103 -10.13 -15.51 -15.31
N GLY A 104 -11.21 -15.00 -14.70
CA GLY A 104 -12.30 -15.84 -14.26
C GLY A 104 -13.01 -16.55 -15.43
N LEU A 105 -13.19 -15.86 -16.56
CA LEU A 105 -13.78 -16.45 -17.76
C LEU A 105 -12.89 -17.56 -18.35
N ILE A 106 -11.57 -17.34 -18.43
CA ILE A 106 -10.60 -18.37 -18.84
C ILE A 106 -10.66 -19.57 -17.87
N GLY A 107 -10.77 -19.30 -16.57
CA GLY A 107 -10.97 -20.30 -15.51
C GLY A 107 -12.16 -21.23 -15.76
N VAL A 108 -13.30 -20.65 -16.15
CA VAL A 108 -14.54 -21.39 -16.43
C VAL A 108 -14.47 -22.13 -17.77
N ILE A 109 -13.94 -21.50 -18.83
CA ILE A 109 -13.87 -22.10 -20.18
C ILE A 109 -12.95 -23.33 -20.19
N PHE A 110 -11.79 -23.25 -19.55
CA PHE A 110 -10.85 -24.38 -19.46
C PHE A 110 -11.25 -25.40 -18.39
N ARG A 111 -12.38 -25.20 -17.68
CA ARG A 111 -12.87 -26.05 -16.60
C ARG A 111 -11.77 -26.44 -15.62
N LEU A 112 -10.93 -25.47 -15.28
CA LEU A 112 -9.87 -25.66 -14.31
C LEU A 112 -10.51 -26.08 -12.98
N ASN A 113 -10.22 -27.30 -12.55
CA ASN A 113 -10.69 -27.84 -11.26
C ASN A 113 -12.23 -27.90 -11.11
N GLY A 114 -12.99 -28.04 -12.19
CA GLY A 114 -14.46 -28.12 -12.12
C GLY A 114 -15.16 -26.80 -11.78
N MET A 115 -14.47 -25.66 -11.97
CA MET A 115 -15.06 -24.34 -11.76
C MET A 115 -16.31 -24.13 -12.63
N THR A 116 -17.41 -23.79 -11.96
CA THR A 116 -18.64 -23.30 -12.59
C THR A 116 -18.73 -21.79 -12.45
N VAL A 117 -19.61 -21.16 -13.23
CA VAL A 117 -19.89 -19.72 -13.13
C VAL A 117 -20.30 -19.30 -11.71
N ASN A 118 -20.98 -20.21 -10.98
CA ASN A 118 -21.35 -19.96 -9.59
C ASN A 118 -20.15 -19.88 -8.65
N VAL A 119 -19.15 -20.75 -8.83
CA VAL A 119 -17.90 -20.72 -8.04
C VAL A 119 -17.12 -19.44 -8.35
N MET A 120 -17.06 -19.02 -9.61
CA MET A 120 -16.46 -17.73 -10.01
C MET A 120 -17.17 -16.55 -9.33
N ALA A 121 -18.51 -16.51 -9.36
CA ALA A 121 -19.28 -15.43 -8.73
C ALA A 121 -19.12 -15.39 -7.21
N SER A 122 -19.12 -16.57 -6.55
CA SER A 122 -18.88 -16.68 -5.11
C SER A 122 -17.47 -16.23 -4.72
N SER A 123 -16.45 -16.60 -5.49
CA SER A 123 -15.05 -16.23 -5.25
C SER A 123 -14.80 -14.74 -5.48
N PHE A 124 -15.43 -14.15 -6.50
CA PHE A 124 -15.37 -12.71 -6.74
C PHE A 124 -16.03 -11.92 -5.60
N THR A 125 -17.20 -12.37 -5.13
CA THR A 125 -17.91 -11.75 -4.01
C THR A 125 -17.09 -11.82 -2.72
N GLU A 126 -16.43 -12.96 -2.46
CA GLU A 126 -15.54 -13.12 -1.31
C GLU A 126 -14.33 -12.18 -1.39
N GLY A 127 -13.72 -12.05 -2.58
CA GLY A 127 -12.67 -11.07 -2.83
C GLY A 127 -13.12 -9.63 -2.58
N ALA A 128 -14.31 -9.26 -3.06
CA ALA A 128 -14.89 -7.95 -2.83
C ALA A 128 -15.17 -7.72 -1.33
N ARG A 129 -15.70 -8.72 -0.62
CA ARG A 129 -15.98 -8.65 0.82
C ARG A 129 -14.76 -8.27 1.65
N MET A 130 -13.60 -8.83 1.32
CA MET A 130 -12.34 -8.51 2.01
C MET A 130 -11.90 -7.06 1.79
N MET A 131 -12.27 -6.45 0.67
CA MET A 131 -11.86 -5.09 0.29
C MET A 131 -12.89 -4.00 0.63
N ILE A 132 -14.15 -4.37 0.90
CA ILE A 132 -15.21 -3.41 1.28
C ILE A 132 -14.87 -2.68 2.58
N ALA A 133 -14.36 -3.39 3.60
CA ALA A 133 -14.00 -2.79 4.88
C ALA A 133 -12.94 -1.67 4.76
N PRO A 134 -11.77 -1.89 4.13
CA PRO A 134 -10.80 -0.82 3.93
C PRO A 134 -11.30 0.28 2.97
N ALA A 135 -12.07 -0.06 1.93
CA ALA A 135 -12.62 0.93 1.00
C ALA A 135 -13.59 1.91 1.69
N LEU A 136 -14.48 1.40 2.56
CA LEU A 136 -15.39 2.23 3.35
C LEU A 136 -14.62 3.15 4.30
N LEU A 137 -13.58 2.65 4.98
CA LEU A 137 -12.75 3.45 5.88
C LEU A 137 -12.07 4.62 5.15
N VAL A 138 -11.48 4.37 3.99
CA VAL A 138 -10.86 5.42 3.17
C VAL A 138 -11.91 6.39 2.62
N GLY A 139 -13.09 5.90 2.24
CA GLY A 139 -14.23 6.71 1.82
C GLY A 139 -14.71 7.66 2.91
N PHE A 140 -14.89 7.18 4.14
CA PHE A 140 -15.25 8.02 5.29
C PHE A 140 -14.16 9.04 5.61
N ALA A 141 -12.88 8.66 5.59
CA ALA A 141 -11.78 9.59 5.83
C ALA A 141 -11.77 10.74 4.79
N LYS A 142 -11.96 10.42 3.51
CA LYS A 142 -12.11 11.44 2.46
C LYS A 142 -13.38 12.27 2.62
N GLY A 143 -14.49 11.66 3.03
CA GLY A 143 -15.75 12.37 3.29
C GLY A 143 -15.60 13.41 4.39
N ILE A 144 -14.97 13.04 5.51
CA ILE A 144 -14.67 13.98 6.61
C ILE A 144 -13.71 15.07 6.16
N LEU A 145 -12.68 14.72 5.35
CA LEU A 145 -11.76 15.72 4.81
C LEU A 145 -12.48 16.77 3.95
N LEU A 146 -13.44 16.36 3.13
CA LEU A 146 -14.27 17.30 2.35
C LEU A 146 -15.15 18.17 3.25
N LEU A 147 -15.68 17.62 4.35
CA LEU A 147 -16.53 18.34 5.32
C LEU A 147 -15.77 19.37 6.16
N VAL A 148 -14.53 19.07 6.57
CA VAL A 148 -13.70 19.94 7.45
C VAL A 148 -13.06 21.10 6.66
N GLY A 149 -13.29 21.13 5.35
CA GLY A 149 -12.77 22.09 4.41
C GLY A 149 -11.83 21.38 3.46
N ASN A 150 -12.13 21.47 2.16
CA ASN A 150 -11.30 20.94 1.07
C ASN A 150 -9.82 21.11 1.45
N GLY A 151 -9.04 20.03 1.34
CA GLY A 151 -7.62 19.99 1.74
C GLY A 151 -6.69 20.94 0.97
N GLU A 152 -7.25 21.94 0.29
CA GLU A 152 -6.55 23.04 -0.33
C GLU A 152 -6.14 24.06 0.73
N ALA A 153 -4.83 24.28 0.83
CA ALA A 153 -4.22 25.16 1.82
C ALA A 153 -4.55 26.66 1.64
N GLY A 154 -5.32 27.04 0.60
CA GLY A 154 -5.62 28.42 0.22
C GLY A 154 -6.89 29.01 0.84
N GLU A 155 -7.82 28.17 1.31
CA GLU A 155 -9.09 28.61 1.89
C GLU A 155 -9.03 28.59 3.43
N PRO A 156 -9.66 29.54 4.14
CA PRO A 156 -9.75 29.49 5.60
C PRO A 156 -10.65 28.31 6.03
N SER A 157 -10.03 27.15 6.26
CA SER A 157 -10.69 25.92 6.68
C SER A 157 -10.45 25.61 8.16
N VAL A 158 -11.34 24.79 8.74
CA VAL A 158 -11.18 24.25 10.10
C VAL A 158 -9.86 23.46 10.19
N LEU A 159 -9.47 22.81 9.10
CA LEU A 159 -8.18 22.13 8.96
C LEU A 159 -6.99 23.08 9.14
N ASN A 160 -6.98 24.24 8.46
CA ASN A 160 -5.89 25.21 8.57
C ASN A 160 -5.76 25.79 9.99
N THR A 161 -6.87 26.02 10.69
CA THR A 161 -6.87 26.46 12.09
C THR A 161 -6.36 25.38 13.05
N LEU A 162 -6.78 24.12 12.87
CA LEU A 162 -6.29 22.98 13.63
C LEU A 162 -4.79 22.75 13.40
N LEU A 163 -4.33 22.79 12.15
CA LEU A 163 -2.92 22.65 11.80
C LEU A 163 -2.07 23.77 12.42
N ASN A 164 -2.56 25.01 12.39
CA ASN A 164 -1.85 26.13 13.03
C ASN A 164 -1.76 25.96 14.55
N SER A 165 -2.86 25.54 15.20
CA SER A 165 -2.88 25.25 16.65
C SER A 165 -1.91 24.14 17.05
N ILE A 166 -1.90 23.03 16.30
CA ILE A 166 -0.98 21.90 16.53
C ILE A 166 0.47 22.31 16.26
N ALA A 167 0.74 23.10 15.22
CA ALA A 167 2.09 23.59 14.91
C ALA A 167 2.65 24.49 16.04
N HIS A 168 1.81 25.33 16.64
CA HIS A 168 2.20 26.12 17.82
C HIS A 168 2.44 25.23 19.06
N GLY A 169 1.65 24.18 19.26
CA GLY A 169 1.86 23.21 20.34
C GLY A 169 3.17 22.41 20.20
N ILE A 170 3.49 21.96 18.99
CA ILE A 170 4.74 21.25 18.70
C ILE A 170 5.96 22.18 18.80
N SER A 171 5.82 23.45 18.42
CA SER A 171 6.90 24.46 18.58
C SER A 171 7.25 24.68 20.05
N GLY A 172 6.27 24.63 20.95
CA GLY A 172 6.50 24.66 22.40
C GLY A 172 7.22 23.40 22.92
N LEU A 173 6.92 22.23 22.36
CA LEU A 173 7.55 20.96 22.76
C LEU A 173 8.99 20.82 22.25
N ILE A 174 9.29 21.31 21.04
CA ILE A 174 10.64 21.34 20.46
C ILE A 174 11.56 22.27 21.28
N MET A 175 11.01 23.30 21.92
CA MET A 175 11.75 24.21 22.80
C MET A 175 12.13 23.59 24.16
N LEU A 176 11.48 22.49 24.58
CA LEU A 176 11.80 21.75 25.80
C LEU A 176 12.84 20.62 25.58
N SER A 177 13.26 20.37 24.33
CA SER A 177 14.29 19.37 24.02
C SER A 177 15.70 19.94 24.30
N PRO A 178 16.61 19.20 24.96
CA PRO A 178 17.90 19.71 25.39
C PRO A 178 18.69 20.39 24.26
N PRO A 179 19.44 21.48 24.55
CA PRO A 179 20.05 22.36 23.53
C PRO A 179 21.11 21.70 22.63
N GLY A 180 21.47 20.43 22.85
CA GLY A 180 22.45 19.69 22.06
C GLY A 180 21.98 19.27 20.65
N LEU A 181 20.68 19.06 20.43
CA LEU A 181 20.15 18.68 19.10
C LEU A 181 19.59 19.85 18.28
N CYS A 182 19.24 20.98 18.92
CA CYS A 182 18.61 22.11 18.25
C CYS A 182 19.60 23.02 17.50
N CYS A 183 20.89 23.01 17.87
CA CYS A 183 21.93 23.82 17.20
C CYS A 183 22.25 23.41 15.75
N SER A 184 21.92 22.19 15.32
CA SER A 184 22.14 21.77 13.92
C SER A 184 21.08 22.34 12.97
N SER A 185 19.81 22.41 13.40
CA SER A 185 18.69 22.86 12.56
C SER A 185 18.58 24.39 12.45
N ARG A 186 19.01 25.14 13.48
CA ARG A 186 18.97 26.62 13.46
C ARG A 186 19.92 27.23 12.43
N ARG A 187 20.98 26.51 12.04
CA ARG A 187 21.93 26.95 11.00
C ARG A 187 21.31 26.87 9.59
N TYR A 188 20.35 25.97 9.35
CA TYR A 188 19.58 25.90 8.10
C TYR A 188 18.47 26.95 8.03
N LEU A 189 17.79 27.22 9.16
CA LEU A 189 16.69 28.21 9.19
C LEU A 189 17.18 29.65 8.96
N ILE A 190 18.39 30.00 9.42
CA ILE A 190 18.99 31.33 9.18
C ILE A 190 19.43 31.51 7.71
N SER A 191 19.72 30.41 6.99
CA SER A 191 20.01 30.50 5.55
C SER A 191 18.77 30.73 4.67
N LEU A 192 17.57 30.40 5.15
CA LEU A 192 16.30 30.61 4.44
C LEU A 192 15.59 31.93 4.79
N SER A 193 16.03 32.64 5.84
CA SER A 193 15.61 34.02 6.14
C SER A 193 16.42 35.09 5.41
N ARG A 194 17.04 34.77 4.27
CA ARG A 194 17.50 35.84 3.36
C ARG A 194 16.26 36.36 2.62
N PRO A 195 15.91 37.65 2.75
CA PRO A 195 14.76 38.21 2.06
C PRO A 195 14.94 38.02 0.55
N VAL A 196 13.95 37.39 -0.08
CA VAL A 196 13.80 37.36 -1.53
C VAL A 196 13.73 38.81 -1.99
N ARG A 197 14.84 39.31 -2.55
CA ARG A 197 14.91 40.61 -3.17
C ARG A 197 14.04 40.56 -4.42
N VAL A 198 12.81 41.04 -4.30
CA VAL A 198 11.90 41.31 -5.42
C VAL A 198 12.61 42.27 -6.37
N ARG A 199 13.16 41.75 -7.46
CA ARG A 199 13.68 42.56 -8.56
C ARG A 199 12.51 42.81 -9.50
N ARG A 200 11.80 43.93 -9.29
CA ARG A 200 10.88 44.49 -10.30
C ARG A 200 11.64 44.69 -11.61
N ARG A 201 11.17 44.08 -12.67
CA ARG A 201 11.11 44.64 -14.02
C ARG A 201 9.81 44.18 -14.64
#